data_AF-A0A0D7BGK7-F1
#
_entry.id   AF-A0A0D7BGK7-F1
#
_cell.length_a   1.000
_cell.length_b   1.000
_cell.length_c   1.000
_cell.angle_alpha   90.00
_cell.angle_beta   90.00
_cell.angle_gamma   90.00
#
_symmetry.space_group_name_H-M   'P 1'
#
loop_
_entity.id
_entity.type
_entity.pdbx_description
1 polymer ?
#
loop_
_entity_poly.entity_id
_entity_poly.type
_entity_poly.pdbx_seq_one_letter_code
_entity_poly.pdbx_strand_id
1 'polypeptide(L)'
;MDTPSRAAVGKIAVDTPADLERIKQNFVKVTMEVLEKELTRSKVDDRDALVANAMAWADQTFDLLRANVRINGASEDDREQEEESEPFDEGLDRSIWSLADSRLGWQKKLGELRREVPSEVAARIAKVQGRDEGLVENDVEMHEDVLPGEGDKVLEEQREIVEEAMRSVVAMRTDLVQTIPLQRSRAEKLEDVSESVYKSMKS
;
A
#
# COMPACT_ATOMS: atom_id res chain seq x y z
N MET A 1 -35.05 46.53 -15.54
CA MET A 1 -35.96 45.39 -15.35
C MET A 1 -35.07 44.20 -15.08
N ASP A 2 -34.82 43.92 -13.80
CA ASP A 2 -34.02 42.77 -13.39
C ASP A 2 -34.86 41.52 -13.56
N THR A 3 -34.48 40.67 -14.52
CA THR A 3 -34.98 39.31 -14.60
C THR A 3 -34.56 38.59 -13.33
N PRO A 4 -35.47 38.00 -12.53
CA PRO A 4 -35.08 37.24 -11.37
C PRO A 4 -34.14 36.13 -11.84
N SER A 5 -32.93 36.11 -11.28
CA SER A 5 -31.94 35.10 -11.63
C SER A 5 -32.55 33.72 -11.46
N ARG A 6 -32.23 32.82 -12.38
CA ARG A 6 -32.62 31.40 -12.41
C ARG A 6 -32.27 30.62 -11.11
N ALA A 7 -31.58 31.26 -10.16
CA ALA A 7 -31.28 30.73 -8.82
C ALA A 7 -32.48 30.71 -7.85
N ALA A 8 -33.65 31.25 -8.23
CA ALA A 8 -34.86 31.26 -7.39
C ALA A 8 -35.79 30.06 -7.59
N VAL A 9 -35.40 29.04 -8.38
CA VAL A 9 -36.12 27.77 -8.39
C VAL A 9 -35.59 26.93 -7.23
N GLY A 10 -36.38 26.76 -6.18
CA GLY A 10 -36.00 25.98 -5.02
C GLY A 10 -35.68 24.54 -5.44
N LYS A 11 -34.40 24.14 -5.31
CA LYS A 11 -34.00 22.75 -5.49
C LYS A 11 -34.69 21.88 -4.44
N ILE A 12 -35.12 20.69 -4.84
CA ILE A 12 -35.81 19.74 -3.96
C ILE A 12 -34.76 19.12 -3.04
N ALA A 13 -34.89 19.31 -1.73
CA ALA A 13 -34.03 18.66 -0.76
C ALA A 13 -34.56 17.26 -0.43
N VAL A 14 -33.70 16.26 -0.52
CA VAL A 14 -33.93 14.88 -0.13
C VAL A 14 -32.93 14.53 0.97
N ASP A 15 -33.41 13.93 2.05
CA ASP A 15 -32.60 13.67 3.24
C ASP A 15 -31.60 12.53 3.04
N THR A 16 -31.94 11.51 2.25
CA THR A 16 -31.04 10.38 2.00
C THR A 16 -31.05 9.92 0.54
N PRO A 17 -29.92 9.39 0.01
CA PRO A 17 -29.90 8.82 -1.34
C PRO A 17 -30.83 7.61 -1.47
N ALA A 18 -31.01 6.86 -0.37
CA ALA A 18 -31.95 5.75 -0.31
C ALA A 18 -33.41 6.20 -0.49
N ASP A 19 -33.77 7.40 -0.03
CA ASP A 19 -35.11 7.95 -0.22
C ASP A 19 -35.37 8.30 -1.69
N LEU A 20 -34.37 8.83 -2.41
CA LEU A 20 -34.47 9.11 -3.84
C LEU A 20 -34.68 7.82 -4.64
N GLU A 21 -33.89 6.79 -4.35
CA GLU A 21 -34.04 5.48 -4.99
C GLU A 21 -35.40 4.85 -4.69
N ARG A 22 -35.89 4.98 -3.45
CA ARG A 22 -37.24 4.53 -3.09
C ARG A 22 -38.33 5.30 -3.87
N ILE A 23 -38.17 6.61 -4.06
CA ILE A 23 -39.09 7.42 -4.87
C ILE A 23 -39.07 6.94 -6.32
N LYS A 24 -37.89 6.67 -6.88
CA LYS A 24 -37.73 6.13 -8.24
C LYS A 24 -38.44 4.78 -8.40
N GLN A 25 -38.20 3.85 -7.49
CA GLN A 25 -38.85 2.53 -7.52
C GLN A 25 -40.36 2.62 -7.41
N ASN A 26 -40.88 3.46 -6.52
CA ASN A 26 -42.31 3.68 -6.36
C ASN A 26 -42.93 4.33 -7.61
N PHE A 27 -42.25 5.31 -8.20
CA PHE A 27 -42.70 5.97 -9.43
C PHE A 27 -42.79 4.98 -10.59
N VAL A 28 -41.74 4.18 -10.81
CA VAL A 28 -41.72 3.14 -11.86
C VAL A 28 -42.84 2.13 -11.62
N LYS A 29 -43.00 1.65 -10.39
CA LYS A 29 -44.06 0.71 -10.02
C LYS A 29 -45.45 1.26 -10.34
N VAL A 30 -45.78 2.46 -9.88
CA VAL A 30 -47.08 3.08 -10.11
C VAL A 30 -47.33 3.33 -11.61
N THR A 31 -46.30 3.77 -12.33
CA THR A 31 -46.38 4.00 -13.78
C THR A 31 -46.69 2.69 -14.52
N MET A 32 -46.04 1.59 -14.14
CA MET A 32 -46.30 0.27 -14.73
C MET A 32 -47.69 -0.26 -14.37
N GLU A 33 -48.15 -0.07 -13.13
CA GLU A 33 -49.50 -0.47 -12.72
C GLU A 33 -50.58 0.31 -13.49
N VAL A 34 -50.38 1.60 -13.74
CA VAL A 34 -51.29 2.43 -14.55
C VAL A 34 -51.26 1.99 -16.01
N LEU A 35 -50.07 1.77 -16.56
CA LEU A 35 -49.91 1.28 -17.92
C LEU A 35 -50.60 -0.07 -18.12
N GLU A 36 -50.42 -1.01 -17.20
CA GLU A 36 -51.05 -2.33 -17.27
C GLU A 36 -52.58 -2.27 -17.15
N LYS A 37 -53.12 -1.37 -16.33
CA LYS A 37 -54.58 -1.12 -16.25
C LYS A 37 -55.13 -0.57 -17.56
N GLU A 38 -54.42 0.31 -18.24
CA GLU A 38 -54.85 0.82 -19.55
C GLU A 38 -54.67 -0.22 -20.65
N LEU A 39 -53.59 -0.98 -20.62
CA LEU A 39 -53.31 -2.03 -21.60
C LEU A 39 -54.25 -3.24 -21.48
N THR A 40 -54.80 -3.51 -20.30
CA THR A 40 -55.87 -4.53 -20.13
C THR A 40 -57.22 -4.03 -20.66
N ARG A 41 -57.42 -2.71 -20.72
CA ARG A 41 -58.63 -2.08 -21.31
C ARG A 41 -58.53 -1.95 -22.83
N SER A 42 -57.34 -1.65 -23.35
CA SER A 42 -57.08 -1.53 -24.79
C SER A 42 -56.38 -2.78 -25.31
N LYS A 43 -57.00 -3.55 -26.21
CA LYS A 43 -56.29 -4.64 -26.93
C LYS A 43 -55.25 -4.04 -27.88
N VAL A 44 -54.05 -3.79 -27.38
CA VAL A 44 -52.91 -3.25 -28.12
C VAL A 44 -51.91 -4.37 -28.36
N ASP A 45 -51.53 -4.56 -29.62
CA ASP A 45 -50.60 -5.63 -30.03
C ASP A 45 -49.14 -5.31 -29.66
N ASP A 46 -48.79 -4.01 -29.52
CA ASP A 46 -47.43 -3.54 -29.23
C ASP A 46 -47.17 -3.30 -27.73
N ARG A 47 -47.54 -4.28 -26.89
CA ARG A 47 -47.34 -4.22 -25.42
C ARG A 47 -45.90 -3.92 -25.04
N ASP A 48 -44.97 -4.68 -25.60
CA ASP A 48 -43.57 -4.65 -25.18
C ASP A 48 -42.90 -3.32 -25.54
N ALA A 49 -43.27 -2.72 -26.69
CA ALA A 49 -42.79 -1.42 -27.11
C ALA A 49 -43.29 -0.31 -26.17
N LEU A 50 -44.54 -0.38 -25.71
CA LEU A 50 -45.10 0.59 -24.76
C LEU A 50 -44.45 0.50 -23.39
N VAL A 51 -44.16 -0.72 -22.91
CA VAL A 51 -43.45 -0.94 -21.64
C VAL A 51 -42.04 -0.38 -21.72
N ALA A 52 -41.32 -0.66 -22.82
CA ALA A 52 -39.97 -0.13 -23.03
C ALA A 52 -39.96 1.40 -23.08
N ASN A 53 -40.92 2.02 -23.77
CA ASN A 53 -41.05 3.48 -23.83
C ASN A 53 -41.41 4.08 -22.46
N ALA A 54 -42.24 3.42 -21.66
CA ALA A 54 -42.59 3.88 -20.32
C ALA A 54 -41.38 3.81 -19.35
N MET A 55 -40.55 2.78 -19.46
CA MET A 55 -39.29 2.70 -18.72
C MET A 55 -38.33 3.82 -19.15
N ALA A 56 -38.11 3.98 -20.46
CA ALA A 56 -37.24 5.03 -20.98
C ALA A 56 -37.73 6.43 -20.59
N TRP A 57 -39.04 6.67 -20.58
CA TRP A 57 -39.62 7.93 -20.11
C TRP A 57 -39.41 8.14 -18.61
N ALA A 58 -39.56 7.10 -17.80
CA ALA A 58 -39.28 7.18 -16.36
C ALA A 58 -37.81 7.54 -16.12
N ASP A 59 -36.87 6.88 -16.79
CA ASP A 59 -35.44 7.18 -16.69
C ASP A 59 -35.13 8.63 -17.12
N GLN A 60 -35.63 9.06 -18.28
CA GLN A 60 -35.47 10.45 -18.74
C GLN A 60 -36.03 11.49 -17.75
N THR A 61 -37.14 11.16 -17.09
CA THR A 61 -37.75 12.05 -16.09
C THR A 61 -36.83 12.22 -14.88
N PHE A 62 -36.19 11.13 -14.43
CA PHE A 62 -35.22 11.20 -13.34
C PHE A 62 -33.92 11.86 -13.76
N ASP A 63 -33.47 11.69 -15.01
CA ASP A 63 -32.29 12.40 -15.53
C ASP A 63 -32.50 13.93 -15.53
N LEU A 64 -33.70 14.39 -15.90
CA LEU A 64 -34.07 15.82 -15.79
C LEU A 64 -34.21 16.30 -14.34
N LEU A 65 -34.54 15.38 -13.43
CA LEU A 65 -34.70 15.68 -12.01
C LEU A 65 -33.33 15.88 -11.33
N ARG A 66 -32.27 15.17 -11.76
CA ARG A 66 -30.94 15.20 -11.13
C ARG A 66 -30.40 16.60 -10.89
N ALA A 67 -30.44 17.46 -11.92
CA ALA A 67 -29.97 18.84 -11.83
C ALA A 67 -30.70 19.70 -10.78
N ASN A 68 -31.90 19.28 -10.38
CA ASN A 68 -32.81 20.00 -9.48
C ASN A 68 -32.95 19.36 -8.09
N VAL A 69 -32.30 18.22 -7.83
CA VAL A 69 -32.31 17.55 -6.52
C VAL A 69 -31.05 17.86 -5.73
N ARG A 70 -31.20 18.05 -4.42
CA ARG A 70 -30.12 18.12 -3.44
C ARG A 70 -30.26 16.98 -2.46
N ILE A 71 -29.20 16.22 -2.27
CA ILE A 71 -29.12 15.16 -1.25
C ILE A 71 -28.16 15.65 -0.17
N ASN A 72 -28.64 15.81 1.06
CA ASN A 72 -27.80 16.31 2.18
C ASN A 72 -27.05 17.62 1.90
N GLY A 73 -27.67 18.52 1.12
CA GLY A 73 -27.08 19.82 0.78
C GLY A 73 -26.10 19.83 -0.41
N ALA A 74 -25.70 18.66 -0.91
CA ALA A 74 -24.93 18.51 -2.15
C ALA A 74 -25.86 18.32 -3.36
N SER A 75 -25.46 18.79 -4.55
CA SER A 75 -26.19 18.50 -5.80
C SER A 75 -25.88 17.06 -6.23
N GLU A 76 -26.85 16.35 -6.80
CA GLU A 76 -26.64 14.96 -7.24
C GLU A 76 -25.54 14.85 -8.31
N ASP A 77 -25.48 15.80 -9.26
CA ASP A 77 -24.43 15.89 -10.30
C ASP A 77 -23.00 15.94 -9.75
N ASP A 78 -22.81 16.51 -8.55
CA ASP A 78 -21.48 16.58 -7.91
C ASP A 78 -21.07 15.22 -7.33
N ARG A 79 -22.05 14.35 -7.01
CA ARG A 79 -21.84 13.06 -6.36
C ARG A 79 -21.43 11.96 -7.35
N GLU A 80 -21.95 11.97 -8.58
CA GLU A 80 -21.52 11.02 -9.63
C GLU A 80 -20.07 11.28 -10.06
N GLN A 81 -19.60 12.53 -10.06
CA GLN A 81 -18.18 12.83 -10.30
C GLN A 81 -17.29 12.28 -9.18
N GLU A 82 -17.75 12.33 -7.92
CA GLU A 82 -17.02 11.74 -6.78
C GLU A 82 -17.09 10.20 -6.76
N GLU A 83 -18.18 9.58 -7.23
CA GLU A 83 -18.33 8.11 -7.29
C GLU A 83 -17.64 7.49 -8.53
N GLU A 84 -17.53 8.20 -9.66
CA GLU A 84 -16.76 7.74 -10.83
C GLU A 84 -15.25 8.00 -10.70
N SER A 85 -14.83 8.97 -9.88
CA SER A 85 -13.42 9.16 -9.55
C SER A 85 -13.04 8.27 -8.37
N GLU A 86 -12.49 7.08 -8.66
CA GLU A 86 -11.87 6.25 -7.63
C GLU A 86 -10.89 7.11 -6.81
N PRO A 87 -11.04 7.19 -5.47
CA PRO A 87 -10.20 8.06 -4.65
C PRO A 87 -8.74 7.63 -4.77
N PHE A 88 -7.85 8.57 -5.07
CA PHE A 88 -6.44 8.29 -5.33
C PHE A 88 -5.79 7.65 -4.10
N ASP A 89 -5.34 6.41 -4.22
CA ASP A 89 -4.63 5.70 -3.15
C ASP A 89 -3.19 6.22 -3.06
N GLU A 90 -3.00 7.29 -2.29
CA GLU A 90 -1.68 7.87 -2.02
C GLU A 90 -0.71 6.87 -1.36
N GLY A 91 -1.23 5.88 -0.62
CA GLY A 91 -0.41 4.85 0.01
C GLY A 91 0.19 3.93 -1.05
N LEU A 92 -0.64 3.50 -1.99
CA LEU A 92 -0.20 2.71 -3.14
C LEU A 92 0.81 3.48 -3.99
N ASP A 93 0.55 4.75 -4.29
CA ASP A 93 1.49 5.57 -5.07
C ASP A 93 2.86 5.68 -4.37
N ARG A 94 2.90 6.07 -3.09
CA ARG A 94 4.15 6.12 -2.30
C ARG A 94 4.88 4.78 -2.29
N SER A 95 4.14 3.67 -2.24
CA SER A 95 4.71 2.34 -2.31
C SER A 95 5.35 2.07 -3.68
N ILE A 96 4.69 2.44 -4.79
CA ILE A 96 5.20 2.29 -6.15
C ILE A 96 6.51 3.08 -6.31
N TRP A 97 6.55 4.32 -5.82
CA TRP A 97 7.75 5.16 -5.85
C TRP A 97 8.89 4.56 -5.02
N SER A 98 8.61 4.16 -3.78
CA SER A 98 9.60 3.53 -2.92
C SER A 98 10.16 2.24 -3.54
N LEU A 99 9.30 1.45 -4.19
CA LEU A 99 9.69 0.17 -4.78
C LEU A 99 10.53 0.40 -6.06
N ALA A 100 10.16 1.40 -6.86
CA ALA A 100 10.94 1.83 -8.03
C ALA A 100 12.35 2.31 -7.63
N ASP A 101 12.47 3.13 -6.58
CA ASP A 101 13.76 3.61 -6.09
C ASP A 101 14.63 2.46 -5.55
N SER A 102 14.04 1.55 -4.76
CA SER A 102 14.74 0.37 -4.27
C SER A 102 15.25 -0.51 -5.41
N ARG A 103 14.44 -0.71 -6.46
CA ARG A 103 14.80 -1.48 -7.65
C ARG A 103 15.98 -0.84 -8.38
N LEU A 104 15.97 0.48 -8.55
CA LEU A 104 17.07 1.22 -9.17
C LEU A 104 18.36 1.06 -8.36
N GLY A 105 18.27 1.18 -7.03
CA GLY A 105 19.39 0.96 -6.12
C GLY A 105 19.98 -0.44 -6.23
N TRP A 106 19.15 -1.47 -6.30
CA TRP A 106 19.59 -2.86 -6.50
C TRP A 106 20.24 -3.08 -7.86
N GLN A 107 19.69 -2.51 -8.92
CA GLN A 107 20.30 -2.60 -10.26
C GLN A 107 21.69 -1.96 -10.30
N LYS A 108 21.87 -0.80 -9.66
CA LYS A 108 23.17 -0.14 -9.54
C LYS A 108 24.18 -1.01 -8.80
N LYS A 109 23.82 -1.49 -7.59
CA LYS A 109 24.68 -2.37 -6.78
C LYS A 109 25.07 -3.63 -7.55
N LEU A 110 24.12 -4.23 -8.26
CA LEU A 110 24.39 -5.43 -9.06
C LEU A 110 25.36 -5.14 -10.21
N GLY A 111 25.25 -3.97 -10.85
CA GLY A 111 26.20 -3.52 -11.87
C GLY A 111 27.61 -3.35 -11.31
N GLU A 112 27.74 -2.72 -10.14
CA GLU A 112 29.01 -2.53 -9.43
C GLU A 112 29.64 -3.89 -9.06
N LEU A 113 28.85 -4.78 -8.44
CA LEU A 113 29.28 -6.14 -8.08
C LEU A 113 29.75 -6.93 -9.30
N ARG A 114 29.03 -6.88 -10.42
CA ARG A 114 29.41 -7.58 -11.65
C ARG A 114 30.73 -7.06 -12.25
N ARG A 115 31.09 -5.80 -11.98
CA ARG A 115 32.33 -5.20 -12.47
C ARG A 115 33.51 -5.50 -11.54
N GLU A 116 33.30 -5.38 -10.23
CA GLU A 116 34.38 -5.38 -9.24
C GLU A 116 34.73 -6.79 -8.75
N VAL A 117 33.72 -7.60 -8.44
CA VAL A 117 33.92 -8.93 -7.84
C VAL A 117 34.73 -9.87 -8.74
N PRO A 118 34.48 -9.98 -10.06
CA PRO A 118 35.28 -10.88 -10.90
C PRO A 118 36.76 -10.49 -10.94
N SER A 119 37.05 -9.18 -10.96
CA SER A 119 38.43 -8.68 -10.98
C SER A 119 39.16 -8.96 -9.67
N GLU A 120 38.47 -8.79 -8.53
CA GLU A 120 39.01 -9.07 -7.22
C GLU A 120 39.24 -10.58 -7.01
N VAL A 121 38.29 -11.41 -7.42
CA VAL A 121 38.41 -12.88 -7.37
C VAL A 121 39.57 -13.34 -8.24
N ALA A 122 39.70 -12.82 -9.47
CA ALA A 122 40.82 -13.15 -10.35
C ALA A 122 42.17 -12.75 -9.74
N ALA A 123 42.27 -11.57 -9.13
CA ALA A 123 43.50 -11.12 -8.46
C ALA A 123 43.86 -12.00 -7.26
N ARG A 124 42.86 -12.43 -6.47
CA ARG A 124 43.06 -13.36 -5.34
C ARG A 124 43.53 -14.73 -5.81
N ILE A 125 42.92 -15.27 -6.88
CA ILE A 125 43.31 -16.57 -7.47
C ILE A 125 44.74 -16.50 -8.00
N ALA A 126 45.09 -15.45 -8.76
CA ALA A 126 46.44 -15.26 -9.29
C ALA A 126 47.50 -15.16 -8.17
N LYS A 127 47.16 -14.50 -7.05
CA LYS A 127 48.04 -14.40 -5.88
C LYS A 127 48.30 -15.76 -5.21
N VAL A 128 47.30 -16.63 -5.15
CA VAL A 128 47.45 -17.99 -4.60
C VAL A 128 48.30 -18.84 -5.54
N GLN A 129 47.99 -18.83 -6.84
CA GLN A 129 48.72 -19.60 -7.84
C GLN A 129 50.20 -19.19 -7.96
N GLY A 130 50.51 -17.89 -7.96
CA GLY A 130 51.90 -17.41 -7.99
C GLY A 130 52.70 -17.73 -6.71
N ARG A 131 52.02 -18.01 -5.59
CA ARG A 131 52.68 -18.48 -4.36
C ARG A 131 53.05 -19.95 -4.47
N ASP A 132 52.22 -20.76 -5.11
CA ASP A 132 52.48 -22.18 -5.33
C ASP A 132 53.61 -22.39 -6.36
N GLU A 133 53.66 -21.58 -7.42
CA GLU A 133 54.76 -21.63 -8.41
C GLU A 133 56.13 -21.25 -7.80
N GLY A 134 56.18 -20.27 -6.89
CA GLY A 134 57.41 -19.88 -6.19
C GLY A 134 57.88 -20.85 -5.09
N LEU A 135 57.02 -21.76 -4.63
CA LEU A 135 57.37 -22.85 -3.71
C LEU A 135 57.97 -24.05 -4.46
N VAL A 136 57.48 -24.34 -5.67
CA VAL A 136 58.04 -25.43 -6.49
C VAL A 136 59.45 -25.10 -7.01
N GLU A 137 59.78 -23.82 -7.24
CA GLU A 137 61.14 -23.41 -7.62
C GLU A 137 62.14 -23.33 -6.44
N ASN A 138 61.68 -23.18 -5.19
CA ASN A 138 62.56 -23.05 -4.01
C ASN A 138 62.72 -24.32 -3.15
N ASP A 139 61.89 -25.36 -3.33
CA ASP A 139 61.94 -26.59 -2.50
C ASP A 139 63.03 -27.61 -2.93
N VAL A 140 64.08 -27.18 -3.65
CA VAL A 140 65.23 -28.06 -4.00
C VAL A 140 66.47 -27.78 -3.14
N GLU A 141 66.46 -26.81 -2.22
CA GLU A 141 67.59 -26.61 -1.30
C GLU A 141 67.32 -27.08 0.13
N MET A 142 68.17 -28.01 0.56
CA MET A 142 68.25 -28.66 1.86
C MET A 142 68.41 -27.70 3.06
N HIS A 143 67.85 -28.10 4.20
CA HIS A 143 68.39 -28.12 5.59
C HIS A 143 67.24 -27.86 6.58
N GLU A 144 66.91 -28.79 7.48
CA GLU A 144 67.57 -29.13 8.74
C GLU A 144 67.31 -28.08 9.86
N ASP A 145 66.69 -28.57 10.94
CA ASP A 145 66.43 -27.97 12.26
C ASP A 145 65.51 -26.73 12.40
N VAL A 146 64.23 -27.00 12.70
CA VAL A 146 63.26 -26.01 13.18
C VAL A 146 63.37 -25.86 14.71
N LEU A 147 63.93 -24.75 15.17
CA LEU A 147 63.71 -24.20 16.51
C LEU A 147 62.31 -23.54 16.57
N PRO A 148 61.58 -23.59 17.70
CA PRO A 148 60.26 -22.98 17.81
C PRO A 148 60.37 -21.46 17.94
N GLY A 149 60.11 -20.73 16.86
CA GLY A 149 60.14 -19.27 16.80
C GLY A 149 58.74 -18.65 16.78
N GLU A 150 58.44 -17.86 17.81
CA GLU A 150 57.69 -16.58 17.78
C GLU A 150 56.30 -16.46 17.11
N GLY A 151 55.70 -17.55 16.61
CA GLY A 151 54.35 -17.57 16.03
C GLY A 151 53.21 -17.67 17.05
N ASP A 152 53.49 -18.14 18.27
CA ASP A 152 52.46 -18.41 19.29
C ASP A 152 51.87 -17.14 19.94
N LYS A 153 52.64 -16.06 20.05
CA LYS A 153 52.19 -14.84 20.74
C LYS A 153 51.13 -14.07 19.96
N VAL A 154 51.23 -14.06 18.63
CA VAL A 154 50.28 -13.35 17.74
C VAL A 154 48.93 -14.07 17.68
N LEU A 155 48.92 -15.40 17.81
CA LEU A 155 47.70 -16.21 17.87
C LEU A 155 46.96 -16.06 19.20
N GLU A 156 47.70 -15.89 20.30
CA GLU A 156 47.12 -15.71 21.64
C GLU A 156 46.44 -14.34 21.79
N GLU A 157 47.06 -13.26 21.31
CA GLU A 157 46.47 -11.91 21.30
C GLU A 157 45.16 -11.85 20.47
N GLN A 158 45.11 -12.56 19.34
CA GLN A 158 43.89 -12.65 18.53
C GLN A 158 42.79 -13.45 19.22
N ARG A 159 43.14 -14.48 20.00
CA ARG A 159 42.17 -15.25 20.80
C ARG A 159 41.57 -14.41 21.91
N GLU A 160 42.37 -13.64 22.63
CA GLU A 160 41.87 -12.78 23.71
C GLU A 160 40.86 -11.75 23.21
N ILE A 161 41.11 -11.12 22.05
CA ILE A 161 40.19 -10.16 21.42
C ILE A 161 38.86 -10.84 21.05
N VAL A 162 38.91 -12.04 20.49
CA VAL A 162 37.70 -12.79 20.10
C VAL A 162 36.91 -13.22 21.34
N GLU A 163 37.57 -13.66 22.41
CA GLU A 163 36.92 -14.01 23.66
C GLU A 163 36.26 -12.80 24.34
N GLU A 164 36.93 -11.65 24.37
CA GLU A 164 36.37 -10.42 24.92
C GLU A 164 35.15 -9.94 24.13
N ALA A 165 35.22 -9.97 22.79
CA ALA A 165 34.09 -9.66 21.93
C ALA A 165 32.92 -10.62 22.18
N MET A 166 33.20 -11.91 22.35
CA MET A 166 32.17 -12.91 22.63
C MET A 166 31.51 -12.69 24.00
N ARG A 167 32.28 -12.34 25.03
CA ARG A 167 31.75 -11.97 26.36
C ARG A 167 30.85 -10.73 26.29
N SER A 168 31.28 -9.73 25.52
CA SER A 168 30.49 -8.50 25.29
C SER A 168 29.15 -8.80 24.61
N VAL A 169 29.14 -9.63 23.57
CA VAL A 169 27.91 -10.03 22.87
C VAL A 169 26.95 -10.81 23.80
N VAL A 170 27.50 -11.70 24.64
CA VAL A 170 26.69 -12.44 25.62
C VAL A 170 26.07 -11.50 26.66
N ALA A 171 26.81 -10.50 27.15
CA ALA A 171 26.30 -9.50 28.07
C ALA A 171 25.20 -8.63 27.44
N MET A 172 25.40 -8.16 26.20
CA MET A 172 24.37 -7.40 25.46
C MET A 172 23.10 -8.23 25.26
N ARG A 173 23.25 -9.53 25.00
CA ARG A 173 22.09 -10.43 24.87
C ARG A 173 21.32 -10.54 26.17
N THR A 174 21.99 -10.68 27.32
CA THR A 174 21.29 -10.77 28.61
C THR A 174 20.55 -9.48 28.93
N ASP A 175 21.15 -8.32 28.64
CA ASP A 175 20.51 -7.02 28.85
C ASP A 175 19.30 -6.83 27.92
N LEU A 176 19.40 -7.29 26.67
CA LEU A 176 18.29 -7.22 25.73
C LEU A 176 17.12 -8.11 26.17
N VAL A 177 17.41 -9.33 26.66
CA VAL A 177 16.38 -10.24 27.18
C VAL A 177 15.66 -9.66 28.39
N GLN A 178 16.36 -8.89 29.23
CA GLN A 178 15.76 -8.21 30.37
C GLN A 178 14.98 -6.95 29.98
N THR A 179 15.39 -6.21 28.95
CA THR A 179 14.78 -4.93 28.57
C THR A 179 13.58 -5.07 27.65
N ILE A 180 13.51 -6.10 26.80
CA ILE A 180 12.36 -6.38 25.91
C ILE A 180 11.01 -6.42 26.64
N PRO A 181 10.82 -7.20 27.73
CA PRO A 181 9.50 -7.28 28.39
C PRO A 181 9.10 -5.94 29.01
N LEU A 182 10.06 -5.15 29.49
CA LEU A 182 9.79 -3.81 30.03
C LEU A 182 9.31 -2.86 28.93
N GLN A 183 9.96 -2.86 27.77
CA GLN A 183 9.55 -2.03 26.64
C GLN A 183 8.20 -2.46 26.08
N ARG A 184 7.93 -3.76 26.01
CA ARG A 184 6.62 -4.29 25.62
C ARG A 184 5.50 -3.82 26.55
N SER A 185 5.69 -3.93 27.87
CA SER A 185 4.69 -3.46 28.84
C SER A 185 4.45 -1.95 28.76
N ARG A 186 5.49 -1.17 28.43
CA ARG A 186 5.34 0.28 28.20
C ARG A 186 4.54 0.59 26.92
N ALA A 187 4.77 -0.18 25.85
CA ALA A 187 4.02 -0.03 24.61
C ALA A 187 2.54 -0.38 24.80
N GLU A 188 2.23 -1.49 25.47
CA GLU A 188 0.85 -1.92 25.78
C GLU A 188 0.11 -0.84 26.61
N LYS A 189 0.77 -0.26 27.64
CA LYS A 189 0.17 0.83 28.42
C LYS A 189 -0.05 2.11 27.60
N LEU A 190 0.82 2.40 26.64
CA LEU A 190 0.68 3.58 25.78
C LEU A 190 -0.50 3.40 24.81
N GLU A 191 -0.69 2.19 24.30
CA GLU A 191 -1.85 1.81 23.50
C GLU A 191 -3.15 1.98 24.29
N ASP A 192 -3.24 1.42 25.51
CA ASP A 192 -4.40 1.60 26.39
C ASP A 192 -4.73 3.08 26.67
N VAL A 193 -3.69 3.88 26.95
CA VAL A 193 -3.85 5.32 27.17
C VAL A 193 -4.35 6.01 25.90
N SER A 194 -3.78 5.67 24.73
CA SER A 194 -4.19 6.26 23.46
C SER A 194 -5.65 5.94 23.11
N GLU A 195 -6.11 4.72 23.38
CA GLU A 195 -7.52 4.33 23.21
C GLU A 195 -8.44 5.09 24.17
N SER A 196 -8.02 5.25 25.44
CA SER A 196 -8.79 6.00 26.44
C SER A 196 -8.92 7.49 26.09
N VAL A 197 -7.86 8.10 25.54
CA VAL A 197 -7.84 9.49 25.07
C VAL A 197 -8.70 9.63 23.81
N TYR A 198 -8.59 8.70 22.86
CA TYR A 198 -9.43 8.72 21.67
C TYR A 198 -10.93 8.63 22.01
N LYS A 199 -11.28 7.78 22.98
CA LYS A 199 -12.67 7.63 23.45
C LYS A 199 -13.17 8.87 24.20
N SER A 200 -12.32 9.54 24.97
CA SER A 200 -12.70 10.77 25.69
C SER A 200 -12.80 12.00 24.78
N MET A 201 -12.08 12.02 23.65
CA MET A 201 -12.21 13.08 22.64
C MET A 201 -13.43 12.91 21.71
N LYS A 202 -14.00 11.70 21.63
CA LYS A 202 -15.15 11.38 20.77
C LYS A 202 -16.50 11.45 21.50
N SER A 203 -16.49 11.54 22.84
CA SER A 203 -17.67 11.79 23.68
C SER A 203 -17.88 13.28 23.92
#